data_AF-R9LPK6-F1
#
_entry.id   AF-R9LPK6-F1
#
_cell.length_a   1.000
_cell.length_b   1.000
_cell.length_c   1.000
_cell.angle_alpha   90.00
_cell.angle_beta   90.00
_cell.angle_gamma   90.00
#
_symmetry.space_group_name_H-M   'P 1'
#
loop_
_entity.id
_entity.type
_entity.pdbx_description
1 polymer ?
#
loop_
_entity_poly.entity_id
_entity_poly.type
_entity_poly.pdbx_seq_one_letter_code
_entity_poly.pdbx_strand_id
1 'polypeptide(L)'
;MGAADTLPRMHLGAVRGDQAVLQYAALYPRRFHAGKEVIAIAEEEMTLAPEPVPITSDPWLTELANWTSAVLGSKWQVYCGMWPPDVAAPAVMWQMIGMDVRALGPSSYEIQKRMTAFLLAEDTEREHAAVLRLLEGLGSAVKIPLDTAAKRYLRVVDPKLSLQPEEHAEGAALQGPLTVTLLQRTTRPVVEAPLMQAVFYQSKMR
;
A
#
# COMPACT_ATOMS: atom_id res chain seq x y z
N MET A 1 -0.03 0.21 72.60
CA MET A 1 -1.01 -0.88 72.81
C MET A 1 -2.04 -0.73 71.71
N GLY A 2 -1.99 -1.49 70.61
CA GLY A 2 -2.11 -2.96 70.53
C GLY A 2 -3.48 -3.19 69.90
N ALA A 3 -3.57 -3.39 68.59
CA ALA A 3 -3.48 -4.67 67.87
C ALA A 3 -4.88 -4.99 67.29
N ALA A 4 -4.98 -5.00 65.97
CA ALA A 4 -6.05 -5.70 65.25
C ALA A 4 -5.39 -6.44 64.10
N ASP A 5 -5.28 -7.73 64.33
CA ASP A 5 -4.73 -8.79 63.50
C ASP A 5 -5.86 -9.31 62.60
N THR A 6 -5.64 -9.47 61.30
CA THR A 6 -6.07 -10.64 60.49
C THR A 6 -5.67 -10.46 59.02
N LEU A 7 -4.74 -11.31 58.59
CA LEU A 7 -4.34 -11.56 57.21
C LEU A 7 -5.41 -12.35 56.44
N PRO A 8 -5.34 -12.31 55.09
CA PRO A 8 -5.38 -13.57 54.36
C PRO A 8 -4.10 -13.79 53.55
N ARG A 9 -3.49 -14.92 53.89
CA ARG A 9 -2.43 -15.66 53.21
C ARG A 9 -2.94 -16.19 51.86
N MET A 10 -2.29 -15.88 50.73
CA MET A 10 -2.23 -16.78 49.57
C MET A 10 -1.02 -16.51 48.66
N HIS A 11 -0.18 -17.56 48.58
CA HIS A 11 0.64 -18.06 47.47
C HIS A 11 1.66 -17.18 46.75
N LEU A 12 2.92 -17.38 47.19
CA LEU A 12 4.11 -17.42 46.35
C LEU A 12 3.91 -18.47 45.22
N GLY A 13 3.91 -18.02 43.98
CA GLY A 13 4.02 -18.87 42.79
C GLY A 13 5.25 -18.44 42.00
N ALA A 14 6.29 -19.27 42.02
CA ALA A 14 7.46 -19.12 41.17
C ALA A 14 7.15 -19.64 39.76
N VAL A 15 7.47 -18.83 38.74
CA VAL A 15 7.64 -19.26 37.34
C VAL A 15 8.85 -18.47 36.83
N ARG A 16 10.07 -18.98 37.02
CA ARG A 16 10.84 -19.79 36.07
C ARG A 16 10.75 -19.23 34.67
N GLY A 17 11.86 -18.61 34.23
CA GLY A 17 11.99 -18.11 32.89
C GLY A 17 11.87 -19.21 31.85
N ASP A 18 11.43 -18.83 30.66
CA ASP A 18 12.03 -19.34 29.45
C ASP A 18 11.83 -18.35 28.32
N GLN A 19 12.88 -18.25 27.52
CA GLN A 19 12.99 -17.44 26.32
C GLN A 19 11.85 -17.78 25.35
N ALA A 20 11.11 -16.77 24.89
CA ALA A 20 10.44 -16.84 23.60
C ALA A 20 11.25 -15.98 22.62
N VAL A 21 12.42 -16.49 22.25
CA VAL A 21 13.06 -16.18 20.97
C VAL A 21 12.24 -16.94 19.92
N LEU A 22 11.28 -16.27 19.29
CA LEU A 22 10.61 -16.77 18.09
C LEU A 22 11.13 -15.95 16.93
N GLN A 23 12.21 -16.44 16.32
CA GLN A 23 12.16 -17.13 15.04
C GLN A 23 11.79 -16.18 13.90
N TYR A 24 12.81 -15.43 13.50
CA TYR A 24 12.97 -14.92 12.16
C TYR A 24 13.05 -16.08 11.15
N ALA A 25 12.69 -15.77 9.90
CA ALA A 25 12.95 -16.51 8.65
C ALA A 25 11.77 -17.26 8.02
N ALA A 26 10.90 -16.52 7.35
CA ALA A 26 10.40 -16.83 6.01
C ALA A 26 9.99 -15.48 5.41
N LEU A 27 10.80 -14.86 4.55
CA LEU A 27 10.67 -14.96 3.10
C LEU A 27 12.01 -14.60 2.43
N TYR A 28 12.90 -15.58 2.35
CA TYR A 28 14.02 -15.62 1.42
C TYR A 28 14.17 -17.07 0.97
N PRO A 29 14.24 -17.39 -0.33
CA PRO A 29 14.81 -18.66 -0.74
C PRO A 29 15.97 -18.44 -1.71
N ARG A 30 17.18 -18.82 -1.28
CA ARG A 30 18.18 -19.46 -2.16
C ARG A 30 19.33 -20.06 -1.35
N ARG A 31 19.40 -21.41 -1.32
CA ARG A 31 20.59 -22.17 -1.75
C ARG A 31 20.33 -23.67 -1.79
N PHE A 32 20.83 -24.27 -2.86
CA PHE A 32 20.91 -25.71 -3.15
C PHE A 32 21.77 -26.47 -2.12
N HIS A 33 21.36 -27.71 -1.77
CA HIS A 33 22.18 -28.91 -2.03
C HIS A 33 21.35 -30.19 -1.89
N ALA A 34 21.73 -31.16 -2.72
CA ALA A 34 21.10 -32.44 -2.99
C ALA A 34 21.15 -33.45 -1.82
N GLY A 35 20.19 -34.38 -1.81
CA GLY A 35 20.38 -35.70 -1.19
C GLY A 35 19.12 -36.37 -0.64
N LYS A 36 18.63 -37.36 -1.40
CA LYS A 36 17.77 -38.51 -1.03
C LYS A 36 16.24 -38.31 -0.88
N GLU A 37 15.54 -38.79 -1.91
CA GLU A 37 14.58 -39.93 -1.92
C GLU A 37 13.57 -40.08 -0.76
N VAL A 38 12.29 -40.44 -0.94
CA VAL A 38 11.37 -40.67 -2.07
C VAL A 38 10.00 -41.00 -1.41
N ILE A 39 8.91 -40.48 -2.00
CA ILE A 39 7.48 -40.85 -1.88
C ILE A 39 6.69 -40.51 -0.61
N ALA A 40 5.71 -39.60 -0.81
CA ALA A 40 4.32 -39.56 -0.28
C ALA A 40 3.89 -38.06 -0.31
N ILE A 41 2.81 -37.55 -0.91
CA ILE A 41 1.55 -38.05 -1.46
C ILE A 41 1.07 -36.99 -2.47
N ALA A 42 0.40 -37.40 -3.54
CA ALA A 42 -0.29 -36.52 -4.47
C ALA A 42 -1.59 -35.97 -3.84
N GLU A 43 -1.55 -34.79 -3.19
CA GLU A 43 -2.74 -34.00 -2.82
C GLU A 43 -2.48 -32.47 -2.81
N GLU A 44 -1.46 -31.97 -3.50
CA GLU A 44 -1.20 -30.51 -3.64
C GLU A 44 -1.62 -29.99 -5.02
N GLU A 45 -2.85 -30.29 -5.45
CA GLU A 45 -3.57 -29.41 -6.39
C GLU A 45 -4.54 -28.55 -5.59
N MET A 46 -4.02 -27.99 -4.50
CA MET A 46 -4.67 -26.92 -3.76
C MET A 46 -4.65 -25.72 -4.71
N THR A 47 -5.84 -25.34 -5.17
CA THR A 47 -6.11 -24.16 -6.00
C THR A 47 -5.50 -22.93 -5.35
N LEU A 48 -4.21 -22.70 -5.57
CA LEU A 48 -3.55 -21.42 -5.34
C LEU A 48 -4.29 -20.46 -6.26
N ALA A 49 -5.24 -19.73 -5.68
CA ALA A 49 -5.77 -18.55 -6.34
C ALA A 49 -4.55 -17.77 -6.83
N PRO A 50 -4.51 -17.35 -8.12
CA PRO A 50 -3.35 -16.67 -8.65
C PRO A 50 -3.05 -15.47 -7.75
N GLU A 51 -1.85 -15.45 -7.19
CA GLU A 51 -1.35 -14.30 -6.41
C GLU A 51 -1.62 -13.03 -7.24
N PRO A 52 -2.25 -12.01 -6.67
CA PRO A 52 -2.64 -10.83 -7.42
C PRO A 52 -1.41 -10.18 -8.04
N VAL A 53 -1.40 -10.08 -9.37
CA VAL A 53 -0.29 -9.48 -10.11
C VAL A 53 -0.18 -8.00 -9.71
N PRO A 54 0.99 -7.54 -9.22
CA PRO A 54 1.13 -6.17 -8.76
C PRO A 54 1.07 -5.18 -9.92
N ILE A 55 0.42 -4.04 -9.67
CA ILE A 55 0.37 -2.93 -10.62
C ILE A 55 1.69 -2.16 -10.55
N THR A 56 2.47 -2.21 -11.63
CA THR A 56 3.82 -1.58 -11.69
C THR A 56 3.89 -0.37 -12.61
N SER A 57 2.98 -0.25 -13.59
CA SER A 57 3.03 0.77 -14.66
C SER A 57 1.94 1.85 -14.54
N ASP A 58 1.51 2.15 -13.31
CA ASP A 58 0.51 3.18 -13.06
C ASP A 58 1.14 4.58 -12.97
N PRO A 59 0.65 5.59 -13.72
CA PRO A 59 1.22 6.94 -13.66
C PRO A 59 1.20 7.57 -12.27
N TRP A 60 0.25 7.20 -11.40
CA TRP A 60 0.21 7.78 -10.05
C TRP A 60 1.27 7.17 -9.15
N LEU A 61 1.55 5.87 -9.31
CA LEU A 61 2.68 5.22 -8.65
C LEU A 61 4.00 5.82 -9.14
N THR A 62 4.15 6.04 -10.44
CA THR A 62 5.35 6.67 -11.01
C THR A 62 5.60 8.06 -10.43
N GLU A 63 4.58 8.92 -10.39
CA GLU A 63 4.77 10.28 -9.86
C GLU A 63 4.91 10.32 -8.34
N LEU A 64 4.26 9.39 -7.62
CA LEU A 64 4.52 9.21 -6.19
C LEU A 64 5.96 8.75 -5.93
N ALA A 65 6.51 7.88 -6.80
CA ALA A 65 7.88 7.43 -6.71
C ALA A 65 8.88 8.57 -7.02
N ASN A 66 8.61 9.37 -8.05
CA ASN A 66 9.41 10.57 -8.37
C ASN A 66 9.40 11.56 -7.20
N TRP A 67 8.23 11.83 -6.63
CA TRP A 67 8.08 12.69 -5.47
C TRP A 67 8.84 12.14 -4.25
N THR A 68 8.76 10.84 -4.01
CA THR A 68 9.49 10.14 -2.94
C THR A 68 11.00 10.30 -3.09
N SER A 69 11.51 10.14 -4.31
CA SER A 69 12.93 10.33 -4.63
C SER A 69 13.37 11.79 -4.36
N ALA A 70 12.53 12.77 -4.68
CA ALA A 70 12.81 14.18 -4.37
C ALA A 70 12.85 14.46 -2.86
N VAL A 71 12.00 13.79 -2.07
CA VAL A 71 11.95 13.97 -0.61
C VAL A 71 13.12 13.31 0.10
N LEU A 72 13.44 12.05 -0.23
CA LEU A 72 14.49 11.27 0.44
C LEU A 72 15.88 11.49 -0.15
N GLY A 73 15.95 11.99 -1.39
CA GLY A 73 17.17 12.24 -2.14
C GLY A 73 17.59 11.05 -3.00
N SER A 74 18.50 11.33 -3.95
CA SER A 74 18.93 10.40 -5.00
C SER A 74 19.64 9.12 -4.53
N LYS A 75 19.99 9.03 -3.25
CA LYS A 75 20.56 7.79 -2.66
C LYS A 75 19.51 6.69 -2.51
N TRP A 76 18.23 7.06 -2.39
CA TRP A 76 17.13 6.12 -2.23
C TRP A 76 16.65 5.64 -3.59
N GLN A 77 16.65 4.32 -3.79
CA GLN A 77 16.03 3.69 -4.94
C GLN A 77 14.53 3.60 -4.71
N VAL A 78 13.71 3.95 -5.71
CA VAL A 78 12.24 3.94 -5.56
C VAL A 78 11.61 3.06 -6.63
N TYR A 79 10.81 2.09 -6.22
CA TYR A 79 10.18 1.09 -7.08
C TYR A 79 8.66 1.15 -7.01
N CYS A 80 8.02 0.69 -8.09
CA CYS A 80 6.56 0.65 -8.23
C CYS A 80 6.09 -0.80 -8.33
N GLY A 81 5.24 -1.22 -7.40
CA GLY A 81 4.50 -2.48 -7.37
C GLY A 81 5.29 -3.70 -6.89
N MET A 82 6.58 -3.80 -7.18
CA MET A 82 7.40 -4.96 -6.82
C MET A 82 8.87 -4.58 -6.59
N TRP A 83 9.52 -5.28 -5.66
CA TRP A 83 10.98 -5.25 -5.50
C TRP A 83 11.67 -5.98 -6.66
N PRO A 84 12.79 -5.45 -7.20
CA PRO A 84 13.64 -6.26 -8.07
C PRO A 84 14.31 -7.39 -7.28
N PRO A 85 14.74 -8.49 -7.94
CA PRO A 85 15.37 -9.63 -7.28
C PRO A 85 16.66 -9.31 -6.50
N ASP A 86 17.33 -8.23 -6.87
CA ASP A 86 18.63 -7.77 -6.37
C ASP A 86 18.54 -6.37 -5.72
N VAL A 87 17.41 -6.09 -5.05
CA VAL A 87 17.21 -4.82 -4.36
C VAL A 87 18.36 -4.52 -3.39
N ALA A 88 18.91 -3.31 -3.49
CA ALA A 88 19.94 -2.82 -2.59
C ALA A 88 19.41 -1.66 -1.75
N ALA A 89 19.72 -1.69 -0.45
CA ALA A 89 19.43 -0.57 0.45
C ALA A 89 20.29 0.68 0.09
N PRO A 90 19.78 1.90 0.28
CA PRO A 90 18.44 2.21 0.78
C PRO A 90 17.40 2.27 -0.36
N ALA A 91 16.21 1.73 -0.12
CA ALA A 91 15.16 1.62 -1.11
C ALA A 91 13.73 1.76 -0.55
N VAL A 92 12.80 2.19 -1.39
CA VAL A 92 11.36 2.28 -1.13
C VAL A 92 10.59 1.60 -2.25
N MET A 93 9.56 0.84 -1.93
CA MET A 93 8.61 0.29 -2.90
C MET A 93 7.20 0.78 -2.57
N TRP A 94 6.52 1.38 -3.53
CA TRP A 94 5.11 1.72 -3.44
C TRP A 94 4.24 0.68 -4.13
N GLN A 95 3.18 0.22 -3.47
CA GLN A 95 2.21 -0.72 -4.04
C GLN A 95 0.80 -0.15 -3.96
N MET A 96 -0.01 -0.35 -5.00
CA MET A 96 -1.44 -0.03 -4.97
C MET A 96 -2.20 -1.15 -4.25
N ILE A 97 -2.94 -0.78 -3.21
CA ILE A 97 -3.73 -1.71 -2.38
C ILE A 97 -5.25 -1.49 -2.54
N GLY A 98 -5.65 -0.49 -3.31
CA GLY A 98 -7.06 -0.27 -3.63
C GLY A 98 -7.27 0.87 -4.61
N MET A 99 -8.38 0.80 -5.33
CA MET A 99 -8.82 1.86 -6.24
C MET A 99 -10.34 1.91 -6.25
N ASP A 100 -10.86 3.13 -6.17
CA ASP A 100 -12.29 3.40 -6.15
C ASP A 100 -12.59 4.55 -7.12
N VAL A 101 -13.77 4.53 -7.73
CA VAL A 101 -14.25 5.59 -8.60
C VAL A 101 -15.61 6.04 -8.13
N ARG A 102 -15.75 7.34 -7.86
CA ARG A 102 -16.98 7.95 -7.37
C ARG A 102 -17.50 8.99 -8.34
N ALA A 103 -18.77 8.88 -8.75
CA ALA A 103 -19.43 9.94 -9.49
C ALA A 103 -19.66 11.17 -8.59
N LEU A 104 -19.34 12.37 -9.09
CA LEU A 104 -19.61 13.64 -8.41
C LEU A 104 -20.78 14.41 -9.06
N GLY A 105 -21.15 14.03 -10.28
CA GLY A 105 -22.26 14.59 -11.03
C GLY A 105 -22.32 14.02 -12.45
N PRO A 106 -23.18 14.57 -13.34
CA PRO A 106 -23.40 14.01 -14.68
C PRO A 106 -22.15 14.00 -15.58
N SER A 107 -21.24 14.94 -15.37
CA SER A 107 -20.05 15.17 -16.20
C SER A 107 -18.73 15.06 -15.43
N SER A 108 -18.74 14.63 -14.16
CA SER A 108 -17.53 14.56 -13.34
C SER A 108 -17.50 13.37 -12.41
N TYR A 109 -16.29 12.86 -12.19
CA TYR A 109 -16.01 11.76 -11.27
C TYR A 109 -14.67 11.99 -10.57
N GLU A 110 -14.49 11.30 -9.46
CA GLU A 110 -13.26 11.28 -8.68
C GLU A 110 -12.71 9.86 -8.69
N ILE A 111 -11.44 9.73 -9.02
CA ILE A 111 -10.68 8.51 -8.83
C ILE A 111 -9.96 8.63 -7.49
N GLN A 112 -10.05 7.59 -6.69
CA GLN A 112 -9.31 7.41 -5.45
C GLN A 112 -8.42 6.19 -5.58
N LYS A 113 -7.15 6.31 -5.18
CA LYS A 113 -6.23 5.16 -5.10
C LYS A 113 -5.56 5.13 -3.75
N ARG A 114 -5.52 3.95 -3.14
CA ARG A 114 -4.82 3.69 -1.88
C ARG A 114 -3.51 3.01 -2.19
N MET A 115 -2.43 3.57 -1.67
CA MET A 115 -1.07 3.05 -1.82
C MET A 115 -0.47 2.73 -0.46
N THR A 116 0.45 1.79 -0.43
CA THR A 116 1.29 1.49 0.72
C THR A 116 2.76 1.47 0.32
N ALA A 117 3.63 1.89 1.24
CA ALA A 117 5.08 1.88 1.05
C ALA A 117 5.75 0.88 1.97
N PHE A 118 6.72 0.17 1.40
CA PHE A 118 7.69 -0.66 2.10
C PHE A 118 9.06 -0.03 1.96
N LEU A 119 9.84 -0.01 3.03
CA LEU A 119 11.16 0.58 3.05
C LEU A 119 12.19 -0.49 3.38
N LEU A 120 13.39 -0.31 2.87
CA LEU A 120 14.56 -1.12 3.16
C LEU A 120 15.73 -0.17 3.33
N ALA A 121 16.35 -0.15 4.51
CA ALA A 121 17.55 0.64 4.77
C ALA A 121 18.70 -0.23 5.31
N GLU A 122 19.88 0.37 5.46
CA GLU A 122 21.05 -0.30 6.03
C GLU A 122 20.86 -0.65 7.52
N ASP A 123 20.04 0.14 8.22
CA ASP A 123 19.69 -0.03 9.62
C ASP A 123 18.25 0.46 9.90
N THR A 124 17.68 0.02 11.01
CA THR A 124 16.30 0.33 11.43
C THR A 124 16.10 1.81 11.76
N GLU A 125 17.10 2.51 12.29
CA GLU A 125 16.96 3.95 12.61
C GLU A 125 16.79 4.78 11.34
N ARG A 126 17.56 4.45 10.31
CA ARG A 126 17.52 5.08 9.00
C ARG A 126 16.24 4.77 8.25
N GLU A 127 15.70 3.56 8.40
CA GLU A 127 14.38 3.20 7.90
C GLU A 127 13.29 4.05 8.57
N HIS A 128 13.26 4.10 9.90
CA HIS A 128 12.29 4.91 10.65
C HIS A 128 12.39 6.40 10.30
N ALA A 129 13.61 6.95 10.21
CA ALA A 129 13.82 8.33 9.82
C ALA A 129 13.27 8.62 8.42
N ALA A 130 13.41 7.69 7.48
CA ALA A 130 12.85 7.82 6.14
C ALA A 130 11.32 7.74 6.14
N VAL A 131 10.73 6.81 6.90
CA VAL A 131 9.27 6.72 7.06
C VAL A 131 8.69 8.01 7.60
N LEU A 132 9.26 8.56 8.68
CA LEU A 132 8.81 9.81 9.30
C LEU A 132 8.94 10.98 8.32
N ARG A 133 10.08 11.08 7.62
CA ARG A 133 10.30 12.13 6.61
C ARG A 133 9.32 12.03 5.45
N LEU A 134 8.95 10.83 5.01
CA LEU A 134 7.92 10.65 3.99
C LEU A 134 6.53 11.03 4.51
N LEU A 135 6.18 10.64 5.74
CA LEU A 135 4.91 11.00 6.35
C LEU A 135 4.76 12.54 6.46
N GLU A 136 5.77 13.23 6.97
CA GLU A 136 5.83 14.69 7.04
C GLU A 136 5.77 15.32 5.65
N GLY A 137 6.54 14.77 4.71
CA GLY A 137 6.53 15.17 3.31
C GLY A 137 5.12 15.09 2.72
N LEU A 138 4.43 13.95 2.89
CA LEU A 138 3.08 13.75 2.37
C LEU A 138 2.06 14.65 3.06
N GLY A 139 2.19 14.86 4.37
CA GLY A 139 1.32 15.79 5.12
C GLY A 139 1.46 17.24 4.66
N SER A 140 2.66 17.66 4.24
CA SER A 140 2.91 18.99 3.68
C SER A 140 2.60 19.10 2.18
N ALA A 141 2.70 18.00 1.45
CA ALA A 141 2.49 17.94 0.00
C ALA A 141 1.00 17.90 -0.34
N VAL A 142 0.35 19.06 -0.39
CA VAL A 142 -1.07 19.17 -0.78
C VAL A 142 -1.31 18.61 -2.20
N LYS A 143 -0.31 18.66 -3.09
CA LYS A 143 -0.40 18.21 -4.48
C LYS A 143 0.90 17.56 -4.98
N ILE A 144 0.77 16.42 -5.65
CA ILE A 144 1.84 15.79 -6.45
C ILE A 144 1.52 16.05 -7.93
N PRO A 145 2.43 16.64 -8.74
CA PRO A 145 2.21 16.81 -10.17
C PRO A 145 2.02 15.47 -10.86
N LEU A 146 0.97 15.34 -11.68
CA LEU A 146 0.79 14.18 -12.57
C LEU A 146 1.18 14.51 -14.02
N ASP A 147 0.81 15.71 -14.46
CA ASP A 147 1.12 16.22 -15.78
C ASP A 147 1.12 17.74 -15.68
N THR A 148 2.31 18.32 -15.64
CA THR A 148 2.50 19.77 -15.46
C THR A 148 2.00 20.55 -16.67
N ALA A 149 2.12 20.00 -17.88
CA ALA A 149 1.65 20.63 -19.11
C ALA A 149 0.12 20.72 -19.15
N ALA A 150 -0.57 19.64 -18.78
CA ALA A 150 -2.03 19.61 -18.67
C ALA A 150 -2.56 20.14 -17.32
N LYS A 151 -1.68 20.64 -16.45
CA LYS A 151 -2.01 21.11 -15.08
C LYS A 151 -2.82 20.08 -14.27
N ARG A 152 -2.49 18.79 -14.42
CA ARG A 152 -3.10 17.70 -13.65
C ARG A 152 -2.25 17.38 -12.44
N TYR A 153 -2.91 17.24 -11.30
CA TYR A 153 -2.28 16.97 -10.01
C TYR A 153 -3.05 15.87 -9.27
N LEU A 154 -2.32 15.11 -8.47
CA LEU A 154 -2.84 14.22 -7.45
C LEU A 154 -2.95 14.98 -6.15
N ARG A 155 -4.08 14.88 -5.46
CA ARG A 155 -4.20 15.40 -4.09
C ARG A 155 -3.83 14.28 -3.13
N VAL A 156 -2.94 14.58 -2.19
CA VAL A 156 -2.59 13.68 -1.10
C VAL A 156 -3.66 13.78 -0.02
N VAL A 157 -4.18 12.65 0.41
CA VAL A 157 -5.22 12.53 1.42
C VAL A 157 -4.84 11.41 2.37
N ASP A 158 -5.06 11.66 3.66
CA ASP A 158 -4.96 10.65 4.70
C ASP A 158 -3.63 9.86 4.72
N PRO A 159 -2.45 10.54 4.69
CA PRO A 159 -1.19 9.84 4.89
C PRO A 159 -1.09 9.34 6.33
N LYS A 160 -0.79 8.05 6.50
CA LYS A 160 -0.87 7.35 7.79
C LYS A 160 0.31 6.42 7.98
N LEU A 161 0.84 6.40 9.20
CA LEU A 161 1.84 5.46 9.65
C LEU A 161 1.19 4.42 10.56
N SER A 162 1.31 3.15 10.19
CA SER A 162 0.94 2.00 11.02
C SER A 162 2.20 1.43 11.69
N LEU A 163 2.22 1.45 13.02
CA LEU A 163 3.33 0.90 13.82
C LEU A 163 3.19 -0.61 14.07
N GLN A 164 2.06 -1.20 13.68
CA GLN A 164 1.83 -2.63 13.70
C GLN A 164 1.47 -3.07 12.28
N PRO A 165 2.06 -4.15 11.77
CA PRO A 165 1.56 -4.75 10.55
C PRO A 165 0.15 -5.28 10.85
N GLU A 166 -0.84 -4.93 10.03
CA GLU A 166 -2.22 -5.43 10.17
C GLU A 166 -2.25 -6.89 9.67
N GLU A 167 -1.75 -7.83 10.48
CA GLU A 167 -1.56 -9.25 10.11
C GLU A 167 -2.80 -10.13 10.37
N HIS A 168 -3.95 -9.56 10.73
CA HIS A 168 -5.03 -10.33 11.37
C HIS A 168 -6.39 -10.26 10.70
N ALA A 169 -6.43 -10.16 9.37
CA ALA A 169 -7.63 -10.50 8.61
C ALA A 169 -7.26 -11.51 7.52
N GLU A 170 -7.78 -12.72 7.63
CA GLU A 170 -7.72 -13.74 6.57
C GLU A 170 -8.17 -13.10 5.25
N GLY A 171 -7.26 -12.98 4.28
CA GLY A 171 -7.50 -12.34 2.99
C GLY A 171 -7.18 -10.84 2.88
N ALA A 172 -6.60 -10.20 3.90
CA ALA A 172 -6.15 -8.81 3.79
C ALA A 172 -4.81 -8.71 3.04
N ALA A 173 -4.75 -7.79 2.07
CA ALA A 173 -3.51 -7.46 1.37
C ALA A 173 -2.48 -6.89 2.36
N LEU A 174 -1.23 -7.36 2.27
CA LEU A 174 -0.11 -6.91 3.09
C LEU A 174 -0.01 -5.37 3.05
N GLN A 175 -0.19 -4.73 4.20
CA GLN A 175 -0.02 -3.28 4.34
C GLN A 175 1.37 -2.99 4.90
N GLY A 176 2.13 -2.19 4.17
CA GLY A 176 3.40 -1.64 4.64
C GLY A 176 3.19 -0.53 5.68
N PRO A 177 4.28 -0.10 6.35
CA PRO A 177 4.22 0.83 7.48
C PRO A 177 3.62 2.19 7.11
N LEU A 178 3.75 2.64 5.87
CA LEU A 178 3.20 3.92 5.43
C LEU A 178 2.09 3.69 4.40
N THR A 179 0.93 4.30 4.60
CA THR A 179 -0.18 4.29 3.66
C THR A 179 -0.58 5.71 3.27
N VAL A 180 -1.11 5.86 2.05
CA VAL A 180 -1.59 7.15 1.56
C VAL A 180 -2.73 6.95 0.58
N THR A 181 -3.70 7.86 0.61
CA THR A 181 -4.75 7.95 -0.39
C THR A 181 -4.46 9.09 -1.35
N LEU A 182 -4.50 8.82 -2.65
CA LEU A 182 -4.37 9.83 -3.69
C LEU A 182 -5.74 10.04 -4.34
N LEU A 183 -6.09 11.30 -4.63
CA LEU A 183 -7.33 11.67 -5.31
C LEU A 183 -7.07 12.48 -6.57
N GLN A 184 -7.85 12.21 -7.61
CA GLN A 184 -7.93 13.05 -8.81
C GLN A 184 -9.39 13.21 -9.24
N ARG A 185 -9.79 14.46 -9.49
CA ARG A 185 -11.09 14.76 -10.13
C ARG A 185 -10.88 14.90 -11.63
N THR A 186 -11.76 14.24 -12.39
CA THR A 186 -11.71 14.21 -13.84
C THR A 186 -13.10 14.47 -14.41
N THR A 187 -13.16 15.18 -15.52
CA THR A 187 -14.40 15.37 -16.29
C THR A 187 -14.60 14.21 -17.24
N ARG A 188 -15.84 13.75 -17.39
CA ARG A 188 -16.19 12.75 -18.40
C ARG A 188 -15.87 13.32 -19.79
N PRO A 189 -15.16 12.57 -20.66
CA PRO A 189 -15.02 13.00 -22.05
C PRO A 189 -16.42 13.13 -22.64
N VAL A 190 -16.73 14.33 -23.15
CA VAL A 190 -18.00 14.58 -23.83
C VAL A 190 -17.94 13.78 -25.12
N VAL A 191 -18.66 12.66 -25.16
CA VAL A 191 -18.95 12.01 -26.44
C VAL A 191 -19.85 12.98 -27.18
N GLU A 192 -19.36 13.52 -28.29
CA GLU A 192 -20.13 14.38 -29.19
C GLU A 192 -21.34 13.58 -29.65
N ALA A 193 -22.49 13.80 -29.01
CA ALA A 193 -23.72 13.13 -29.38
C ALA A 193 -24.15 13.67 -30.74
N PRO A 194 -24.67 12.83 -31.66
CA PRO A 194 -25.14 13.30 -32.95
C PRO A 194 -26.19 14.41 -32.74
N LEU A 195 -25.95 15.59 -33.31
CA LEU A 195 -26.96 16.64 -33.39
C LEU A 195 -28.19 16.05 -34.09
N MET A 196 -29.38 16.17 -33.50
CA MET A 196 -30.63 15.77 -34.13
C MET A 196 -30.72 16.36 -35.55
N GLN A 197 -30.74 15.49 -36.56
CA GLN A 197 -30.98 15.87 -37.94
C GLN A 197 -32.41 16.43 -38.08
N ALA A 198 -32.54 17.50 -38.85
CA ALA A 198 -33.73 18.33 -38.97
C ALA A 198 -35.04 17.52 -39.10
N VAL A 199 -36.01 17.82 -38.22
CA VAL A 199 -37.38 17.33 -38.35
C VAL A 199 -38.08 18.14 -39.45
N PHE A 200 -38.28 17.53 -40.62
CA PHE A 200 -39.14 18.10 -41.65
C PHE A 200 -40.61 17.93 -41.24
N TYR A 201 -41.21 19.01 -40.75
CA TYR A 201 -42.65 19.06 -40.51
C TYR A 201 -43.38 19.21 -41.85
N GLN A 202 -43.99 18.14 -42.36
CA GLN A 202 -45.00 18.26 -43.42
C GLN A 202 -46.36 18.55 -42.76
N SER A 203 -46.73 19.82 -42.73
CA SER A 203 -48.11 20.22 -42.45
C SER A 203 -48.99 19.78 -43.63
N LYS A 204 -49.74 18.69 -43.48
CA LYS A 204 -50.88 18.43 -44.36
C LYS A 204 -52.11 19.07 -43.74
N MET A 205 -52.31 20.35 -44.06
CA MET A 205 -53.62 20.99 -43.99
C MET A 205 -54.11 21.26 -45.41
N ARG A 206 -54.91 20.32 -45.94
CA ARG A 206 -56.22 20.52 -46.59
C ARG A 206 -56.71 19.21 -47.20
#